data_AF-A0A434HCK9-F1
#
_entry.id   AF-A0A434HCK9-F1
#
_cell.length_a   1.000
_cell.length_b   1.000
_cell.length_c   1.000
_cell.angle_alpha   90.00
_cell.angle_beta   90.00
_cell.angle_gamma   90.00
#
_symmetry.space_group_name_H-M   'P 1'
#
loop_
_entity.id
_entity.type
_entity.pdbx_description
1 polymer ?
#
loop_
_entity_poly.entity_id
_entity_poly.type
_entity_poly.pdbx_seq_one_letter_code
_entity_poly.pdbx_strand_id
1 'polypeptide(L)'
;DWWALTMARADSFSSTELTARDEEFHIRIARLSGNPELARMLEGINTRIHFVRKIEVEKHRRLSTTYTEHSEIARAMVARDADRAARLMHDHIAISVADAMSTVREGLARIYIDVDQI
;
A
#
# COMPACT_ATOMS: atom_id res chain seq x y z
N ASP A 1 9.93 -15.36 3.42
CA ASP A 1 10.41 -13.95 3.46
C ASP A 1 9.66 -13.20 4.59
N TRP A 2 10.00 -11.94 4.86
CA TRP A 2 9.35 -11.14 5.93
C TRP A 2 7.86 -10.91 5.67
N TRP A 3 7.47 -10.69 4.41
CA TRP A 3 6.07 -10.45 4.05
C TRP A 3 5.19 -11.66 4.34
N ALA A 4 5.67 -12.87 4.02
CA ALA A 4 4.98 -14.11 4.33
C ALA A 4 4.71 -14.28 5.84
N LEU A 5 5.68 -13.92 6.70
CA LEU A 5 5.52 -13.95 8.16
C LEU A 5 4.52 -12.90 8.64
N THR A 6 4.54 -11.71 8.04
CA THR A 6 3.56 -10.66 8.31
C THR A 6 2.14 -11.12 7.95
N MET A 7 1.97 -11.76 6.79
CA MET A 7 0.67 -12.23 6.32
C MET A 7 0.12 -13.40 7.11
N ALA A 8 0.97 -14.30 7.60
CA ALA A 8 0.55 -15.38 8.50
C ALA A 8 -0.12 -14.87 9.80
N ARG A 9 0.05 -13.58 10.12
CA ARG A 9 -0.52 -12.93 11.32
C ARG A 9 -1.49 -11.80 10.97
N ALA A 10 -1.88 -11.64 9.70
CA ALA A 10 -2.68 -10.52 9.23
C ALA A 10 -3.99 -10.33 10.01
N ASP A 11 -4.68 -11.43 10.35
CA ASP A 11 -5.95 -11.39 11.08
C ASP A 11 -5.82 -10.85 12.51
N SER A 12 -4.61 -10.95 13.09
CA SER A 12 -4.33 -10.41 14.43
C SER A 12 -4.04 -8.91 14.44
N PHE A 13 -3.92 -8.28 13.27
CA PHE A 13 -3.59 -6.86 13.15
C PHE A 13 -4.84 -6.00 12.99
N SER A 14 -4.82 -4.84 13.66
CA SER A 14 -5.72 -3.73 13.38
C SER A 14 -5.45 -3.14 12.00
N SER A 15 -6.40 -2.37 11.44
CA SER A 15 -6.20 -1.67 10.16
C SER A 15 -5.00 -0.74 10.18
N THR A 16 -4.75 -0.05 11.31
CA THR A 16 -3.58 0.81 11.50
C THR A 16 -2.28 0.01 11.44
N GLU A 17 -2.24 -1.15 12.09
CA GLU A 17 -1.07 -2.03 12.07
C GLU A 17 -0.81 -2.65 10.69
N LEU A 18 -1.87 -2.99 9.95
CA LEU A 18 -1.76 -3.44 8.56
C LEU A 18 -1.26 -2.32 7.65
N THR A 19 -1.74 -1.09 7.84
CA THR A 19 -1.27 0.10 7.10
C THR A 19 0.22 0.34 7.34
N ALA A 20 0.67 0.27 8.60
CA ALA A 20 2.08 0.42 8.92
C ALA A 20 2.96 -0.67 8.28
N ARG A 21 2.47 -1.91 8.20
CA ARG A 21 3.19 -3.03 7.55
C ARG A 21 3.24 -2.90 6.04
N ASP A 22 2.16 -2.43 5.43
CA ASP A 22 2.09 -2.12 4.01
C ASP A 22 3.08 -0.99 3.62
N GLU A 23 3.15 0.07 4.42
CA GLU A 23 4.16 1.12 4.27
C GLU A 23 5.59 0.57 4.46
N GLU A 24 5.78 -0.25 5.50
CA GLU A 24 7.08 -0.86 5.80
C GLU A 24 7.58 -1.76 4.66
N PHE A 25 6.68 -2.47 3.96
CA PHE A 25 7.04 -3.26 2.78
C PHE A 25 7.75 -2.40 1.73
N HIS A 26 7.18 -1.24 1.42
CA HIS A 26 7.71 -0.34 0.39
C HIS A 26 9.02 0.32 0.84
N ILE A 27 9.10 0.71 2.12
CA ILE A 27 10.33 1.26 2.71
C ILE A 27 11.46 0.24 2.72
N ARG A 28 11.19 -1.03 3.03
CA ARG A 28 12.20 -2.10 2.99
C ARG A 28 12.77 -2.26 1.59
N ILE A 29 11.93 -2.25 0.56
CA ILE A 29 12.38 -2.33 -0.85
C ILE A 29 13.21 -1.10 -1.22
N ALA A 30 12.76 0.11 -0.88
CA ALA A 30 13.52 1.33 -1.15
C ALA A 30 14.91 1.29 -0.50
N ARG A 31 15.01 0.80 0.74
CA ARG A 31 16.30 0.67 1.45
C ARG A 31 17.24 -0.35 0.80
N LEU A 32 16.72 -1.38 0.14
CA LEU A 32 17.54 -2.35 -0.61
C LEU A 32 18.22 -1.74 -1.84
N SER A 33 17.79 -0.57 -2.32
CA SER A 33 18.48 0.16 -3.40
C SER A 33 19.83 0.74 -2.97
N GLY A 34 20.10 0.84 -1.65
CA GLY A 34 21.26 1.55 -1.12
C GLY A 34 21.17 3.07 -1.23
N ASN A 35 20.06 3.63 -1.72
CA ASN A 35 19.83 5.06 -1.82
C ASN A 35 19.01 5.58 -0.61
N PRO A 36 19.64 6.24 0.38
CA PRO A 36 18.94 6.73 1.56
C PRO A 36 17.95 7.87 1.24
N GLU A 37 18.22 8.67 0.20
CA GLU A 37 17.31 9.75 -0.21
C GLU A 37 16.00 9.20 -0.77
N LEU A 38 16.06 8.06 -1.49
CA LEU A 38 14.85 7.39 -1.97
C LEU A 38 13.95 6.96 -0.81
N ALA A 39 14.52 6.35 0.23
CA ALA A 39 13.77 5.95 1.42
C ALA A 39 13.16 7.18 2.13
N ARG A 40 13.95 8.25 2.32
CA ARG A 40 13.48 9.49 2.96
C ARG A 40 12.34 10.16 2.18
N MET A 41 12.43 10.20 0.85
CA MET A 41 11.36 10.72 0.00
C MET A 41 10.09 9.89 0.15
N LEU A 42 10.22 8.57 0.16
CA LEU A 42 9.09 7.65 0.31
C LEU A 42 8.42 7.77 1.70
N GLU A 43 9.20 7.95 2.77
CA GLU A 43 8.66 8.24 4.11
C GLU A 43 7.83 9.54 4.12
N GLY A 44 8.32 10.58 3.44
CA GLY A 44 7.59 11.84 3.27
C GLY A 44 6.30 11.70 2.44
N ILE A 45 6.30 10.84 1.42
CA ILE A 45 5.09 10.53 0.63
C ILE A 45 4.09 9.76 1.50
N ASN A 46 4.51 8.69 2.17
CA ASN A 46 3.66 7.88 3.04
C ASN A 46 2.96 8.73 4.10
N THR A 47 3.68 9.67 4.72
CA THR A 47 3.11 10.61 5.70
C THR A 47 1.95 11.43 5.12
N ARG A 48 2.07 11.89 3.86
CA ARG A 48 1.05 12.72 3.19
C ARG A 48 -0.17 11.91 2.74
N ILE A 49 0.03 10.66 2.35
CA ILE A 49 -1.04 9.79 1.84
C ILE A 49 -1.60 8.82 2.88
N HIS A 50 -1.11 8.86 4.12
CA HIS A 50 -1.41 7.88 5.18
C HIS A 50 -2.93 7.64 5.37
N PHE A 51 -3.73 8.71 5.34
CA PHE A 51 -5.18 8.60 5.48
C PHE A 51 -5.82 7.79 4.34
N VAL A 52 -5.38 8.05 3.10
CA VAL A 52 -5.87 7.33 1.92
C VAL A 52 -5.43 5.87 1.97
N ARG A 53 -4.16 5.62 2.32
CA ARG A 53 -3.58 4.29 2.51
C ARG A 53 -4.37 3.45 3.52
N LYS A 54 -4.79 4.06 4.64
CA LYS A 54 -5.60 3.39 5.65
C LYS A 54 -6.95 2.92 5.09
N ILE A 55 -7.64 3.78 4.34
CA ILE A 55 -8.93 3.43 3.73
C ILE A 55 -8.77 2.32 2.70
N GLU A 56 -7.71 2.39 1.89
CA GLU A 56 -7.37 1.34 0.92
C GLU A 56 -7.10 0.02 1.61
N VAL A 57 -6.26 -0.02 2.65
CA VAL A 57 -5.97 -1.25 3.40
C VAL A 57 -7.25 -1.84 4.01
N GLU A 58 -8.17 -1.01 4.50
CA GLU A 58 -9.48 -1.48 4.99
C GLU A 58 -10.35 -2.07 3.86
N LYS A 59 -10.37 -1.43 2.68
CA LYS A 59 -11.06 -1.93 1.48
C LYS A 59 -10.46 -3.26 1.02
N HIS A 60 -9.15 -3.32 0.92
CA HIS A 60 -8.41 -4.49 0.49
C HIS A 60 -8.48 -5.65 1.48
N ARG A 61 -8.50 -5.38 2.79
CA ARG A 61 -8.77 -6.41 3.81
C ARG A 61 -10.14 -7.07 3.59
N ARG A 62 -11.16 -6.30 3.17
CA ARG A 62 -12.48 -6.84 2.84
C ARG A 62 -12.48 -7.68 1.55
N LEU A 63 -11.61 -7.34 0.60
CA LEU A 63 -11.55 -7.97 -0.73
C LEU A 63 -10.45 -9.04 -0.88
N SER A 64 -9.54 -9.15 0.10
CA SER A 64 -8.39 -10.06 0.10
C SER A 64 -7.40 -9.90 -1.07
N THR A 65 -7.33 -8.73 -1.70
CA THR A 65 -6.56 -8.53 -2.96
C THR A 65 -5.11 -8.05 -2.78
N THR A 66 -4.82 -7.05 -1.93
CA THR A 66 -3.45 -6.49 -1.76
C THR A 66 -2.40 -7.50 -1.34
N TYR A 67 -2.80 -8.52 -0.59
CA TYR A 67 -1.88 -9.52 -0.05
C TYR A 67 -1.23 -10.38 -1.14
N THR A 68 -1.92 -10.58 -2.25
CA THR A 68 -1.42 -11.36 -3.39
C THR A 68 -0.32 -10.62 -4.13
N GLU A 69 -0.50 -9.32 -4.40
CA GLU A 69 0.43 -8.50 -5.19
C GLU A 69 1.81 -8.38 -4.52
N HIS A 70 1.84 -8.08 -3.22
CA HIS A 70 3.11 -8.01 -2.47
C HIS A 70 3.84 -9.35 -2.43
N SER A 71 3.09 -10.46 -2.37
CA SER A 71 3.65 -11.80 -2.42
C SER A 71 4.27 -12.11 -3.80
N GLU A 72 3.69 -11.60 -4.89
CA GLU A 72 4.26 -11.72 -6.23
C GLU A 72 5.53 -10.88 -6.40
N ILE A 73 5.52 -9.63 -5.92
CA ILE A 73 6.69 -8.75 -5.91
C ILE A 73 7.84 -9.41 -5.14
N ALA A 74 7.58 -9.87 -3.90
CA ALA A 74 8.59 -10.51 -3.06
C ALA A 74 9.18 -11.76 -3.72
N ARG A 75 8.34 -12.58 -4.37
CA ARG A 75 8.80 -13.76 -5.12
C ARG A 75 9.70 -13.39 -6.31
N ALA A 76 9.34 -12.37 -7.07
CA ALA A 76 10.17 -11.89 -8.19
C ALA A 76 11.53 -11.37 -7.69
N MET A 77 11.54 -10.63 -6.57
CA MET A 77 12.78 -10.16 -5.94
C MET A 77 13.68 -11.32 -5.45
N VAL A 78 13.10 -12.34 -4.80
CA VAL A 78 13.85 -13.54 -4.35
C VAL A 78 14.44 -14.30 -5.55
N ALA A 79 13.69 -14.38 -6.65
CA ALA A 79 14.15 -14.98 -7.91
C ALA A 79 15.20 -14.12 -8.65
N ARG A 80 15.51 -12.91 -8.15
CA ARG A 80 16.39 -11.91 -8.79
C ARG A 80 15.91 -11.49 -10.18
N ASP A 81 14.62 -11.57 -10.44
CA ASP A 81 13.99 -11.09 -11.67
C ASP A 81 13.61 -9.61 -11.49
N ALA A 82 14.59 -8.74 -11.72
CA ALA A 82 14.45 -7.30 -11.50
C ALA A 82 13.37 -6.68 -12.39
N ASP A 83 13.29 -7.10 -13.66
CA ASP A 83 12.33 -6.55 -14.61
C ASP A 83 10.89 -6.90 -14.21
N ARG A 84 10.66 -8.15 -13.78
CA ARG A 84 9.34 -8.54 -13.27
C ARG A 84 8.99 -7.83 -11.97
N ALA A 85 9.92 -7.74 -11.03
CA ALA A 85 9.68 -7.03 -9.77
C ALA A 85 9.34 -5.55 -10.02
N ALA A 86 10.04 -4.90 -10.94
CA ALA A 86 9.78 -3.52 -11.31
C ALA A 86 8.39 -3.33 -11.96
N ARG A 87 8.01 -4.20 -12.90
CA ARG A 87 6.67 -4.16 -13.51
C ARG A 87 5.56 -4.36 -12.47
N LEU A 88 5.68 -5.39 -11.63
CA LEU A 88 4.69 -5.66 -10.58
C LEU A 88 4.56 -4.50 -9.59
N MET A 89 5.68 -3.89 -9.18
CA MET A 89 5.66 -2.71 -8.29
C MET A 89 5.01 -1.51 -8.97
N HIS A 90 5.31 -1.27 -10.25
CA HIS A 90 4.68 -0.19 -11.02
C HIS A 90 3.16 -0.36 -11.08
N ASP A 91 2.70 -1.56 -11.44
CA ASP A 91 1.27 -1.85 -11.57
C ASP A 91 0.55 -1.77 -10.22
N HIS A 92 1.18 -2.28 -9.15
CA HIS A 92 0.69 -2.15 -7.78
C HIS A 92 0.47 -0.67 -7.38
N ILE A 93 1.47 0.19 -7.61
CA ILE A 93 1.36 1.62 -7.30
C ILE A 93 0.31 2.31 -8.18
N ALA A 94 0.23 1.97 -9.46
CA ALA A 94 -0.74 2.57 -10.38
C ALA A 94 -2.19 2.26 -9.97
N ILE A 95 -2.45 1.01 -9.55
CA ILE A 95 -3.76 0.60 -9.02
C ILE A 95 -4.08 1.38 -7.74
N SER A 96 -3.13 1.44 -6.78
CA SER A 96 -3.30 2.24 -5.57
C SER A 96 -3.59 3.71 -5.87
N VAL A 97 -2.94 4.33 -6.87
CA VAL A 97 -3.24 5.73 -7.23
C VAL A 97 -4.67 5.91 -7.75
N ALA A 98 -5.18 4.96 -8.55
CA ALA A 98 -6.56 5.01 -9.02
C ALA A 98 -7.56 4.86 -7.87
N ASP A 99 -7.31 3.91 -6.96
CA ASP A 99 -8.13 3.70 -5.76
C ASP A 99 -8.07 4.89 -4.80
N ALA A 100 -6.91 5.52 -4.66
CA ALA A 100 -6.71 6.73 -3.87
C ALA A 100 -7.59 7.87 -4.36
N MET A 101 -7.60 8.10 -5.68
CA MET A 101 -8.42 9.13 -6.31
C MET A 101 -9.92 8.85 -6.17
N SER A 102 -10.32 7.57 -6.25
CA SER A 102 -11.70 7.17 -5.97
C SER A 102 -12.07 7.43 -4.51
N THR A 103 -11.19 7.07 -3.59
CA THR A 103 -11.37 7.25 -2.14
C THR A 103 -11.52 8.73 -1.76
N VAL A 104 -10.65 9.59 -2.30
CA VAL A 104 -10.75 11.05 -2.09
C VAL A 104 -12.07 11.58 -2.65
N ARG A 105 -12.48 11.12 -3.84
CA ARG A 105 -13.77 11.51 -4.44
C ARG A 105 -14.96 11.09 -3.58
N GLU A 106 -14.97 9.86 -3.07
CA GLU A 106 -16.01 9.37 -2.16
C GLU A 106 -16.04 10.15 -0.85
N GLY A 107 -14.86 10.47 -0.29
CA GLY A 107 -14.74 11.29 0.92
C GLY A 107 -15.28 12.71 0.71
N LEU A 108 -14.91 13.36 -0.40
CA LEU A 108 -15.43 14.68 -0.78
C LEU A 108 -16.93 14.64 -1.05
N ALA A 109 -17.44 13.61 -1.73
CA ALA A 109 -18.86 13.43 -1.94
C ALA A 109 -19.61 13.33 -0.62
N ARG A 110 -19.11 12.60 0.38
CA ARG A 110 -19.72 12.57 1.72
C ARG A 110 -19.70 13.94 2.40
N ILE A 111 -18.61 14.70 2.29
CA ILE A 111 -18.54 16.03 2.93
C ILE A 111 -19.47 17.04 2.25
N TYR A 112 -19.56 17.01 0.91
CA TYR A 112 -20.31 18.01 0.13
C TYR A 112 -21.78 17.65 -0.13
N ILE A 113 -22.13 16.36 -0.16
CA ILE A 113 -23.52 15.90 -0.33
C ILE A 113 -24.24 15.85 1.03
N ASP A 114 -23.49 15.83 2.14
CA ASP A 114 -24.03 15.91 3.51
C ASP A 114 -24.06 17.35 4.06
N VAL A 115 -24.07 18.35 3.17
CA VAL A 115 -24.49 19.72 3.50
C VAL A 115 -25.89 19.90 2.92
N ASP A 116 -26.89 19.61 3.74
CA ASP A 116 -28.32 19.77 3.50
C ASP A 116 -28.93 18.83 2.43
N GLN A 117 -29.31 17.63 2.89
CA GLN A 117 -30.46 16.91 2.31
C GLN A 117 -31.55 16.75 3.39
N ILE A 118 -32.33 17.83 3.52
CA ILE A 118 -33.79 17.93 3.79
C ILE A 118 -34.34 17.31 5.08
#